data_AF-A0A409YE03-F1
#
_entry.id   AF-A0A409YE03-F1
#
_cell.length_a   1.000
_cell.length_b   1.000
_cell.length_c   1.000
_cell.angle_alpha   90.00
_cell.angle_beta   90.00
_cell.angle_gamma   90.00
#
_symmetry.space_group_name_H-M   'P 1'
#
loop_
_entity.id
_entity.type
_entity.pdbx_description
1 polymer ?
#
loop_
_entity_poly.entity_id
_entity_poly.type
_entity_poly.pdbx_seq_one_letter_code
_entity_poly.pdbx_strand_id
1 'polypeptide(L)' 'MAPSTTASQEELKANRVPLGWRDSCSALLIPLNVCRHKTMYKPWECEHERHTYEKCQYDDYVRRMKELSKQKAAAAEDAE' A
#
# COMPACT_ATOMS: atom_id res chain seq x y z
N MET A 1 19.13 -3.76 4.35
CA MET A 1 18.15 -4.02 3.28
C MET A 1 16.82 -3.45 3.75
N ALA A 2 16.34 -2.35 3.17
CA ALA A 2 14.98 -1.92 3.45
C ALA A 2 14.05 -3.03 2.96
N PRO A 3 13.11 -3.54 3.78
CA PRO A 3 12.18 -4.55 3.31
C PRO A 3 11.40 -3.95 2.13
N SER A 4 11.41 -4.66 1.00
CA SER A 4 10.52 -4.35 -0.11
C SER A 4 9.10 -4.27 0.43
N THR A 5 8.44 -3.13 0.29
CA THR A 5 7.04 -2.95 0.72
C THR A 5 6.06 -3.77 -0.14
N THR A 6 6.56 -4.37 -1.22
CA THR A 6 5.84 -5.23 -2.15
C THR A 6 6.15 -6.70 -1.89
N ALA A 7 5.10 -7.51 -1.68
CA ALA A 7 5.22 -8.95 -1.49
C ALA A 7 5.36 -9.68 -2.82
N SER A 8 5.94 -10.88 -2.80
CA SER A 8 5.99 -11.75 -3.97
C SER A 8 4.58 -12.21 -4.39
N GLN A 9 4.41 -12.57 -5.67
CA GLN A 9 3.12 -13.07 -6.15
C GLN A 9 2.67 -14.35 -5.44
N GLU A 10 3.62 -15.19 -5.04
CA GLU A 10 3.36 -16.43 -4.32
C GLU A 10 2.83 -16.15 -2.91
N GLU A 11 3.43 -15.20 -2.19
CA GLU A 11 2.97 -14.77 -0.87
C GLU A 11 1.57 -14.14 -0.91
N LEU A 12 1.28 -13.33 -1.93
CA LEU A 12 -0.05 -12.72 -2.11
C LEU A 12 -1.13 -13.76 -2.41
N LYS A 13 -0.79 -14.81 -3.17
CA LYS A 13 -1.68 -15.95 -3.43
C LYS A 13 -1.88 -16.78 -2.17
N ALA A 14 -0.80 -17.08 -1.43
CA ALA A 14 -0.86 -17.85 -0.19
C ALA A 14 -1.74 -17.18 0.87
N ASN A 15 -1.64 -15.85 0.99
CA ASN A 15 -2.44 -15.05 1.94
C ASN A 15 -3.79 -14.59 1.38
N ARG A 16 -4.19 -15.07 0.20
CA ARG A 16 -5.49 -14.78 -0.45
C ARG A 16 -5.81 -13.28 -0.51
N VAL A 17 -4.82 -12.44 -0.78
CA VAL A 17 -5.00 -10.99 -0.85
C VAL A 17 -5.87 -10.64 -2.07
N PRO A 18 -6.98 -9.88 -1.92
CA PRO A 18 -7.81 -9.46 -3.04
C PRO A 18 -7.04 -8.55 -4.01
N LEU A 19 -7.41 -8.58 -5.29
CA LEU A 19 -6.68 -7.86 -6.34
C LEU A 19 -6.51 -6.36 -6.07
N GLY A 20 -7.53 -5.71 -5.49
CA GLY A 20 -7.46 -4.27 -5.16
C GLY A 20 -6.39 -3.91 -4.13
N TRP A 21 -5.91 -4.88 -3.35
CA TRP A 21 -4.90 -4.68 -2.31
C TRP A 21 -3.53 -5.26 -2.67
N ARG A 22 -3.33 -5.68 -3.93
CA ARG A 22 -2.06 -6.18 -4.46
C ARG A 22 -1.23 -5.05 -5.05
N ASP A 23 -0.98 -4.04 -4.25
CA ASP A 23 -0.22 -2.86 -4.64
C ASP A 23 1.22 -2.90 -4.11
N SER A 24 1.93 -1.78 -4.28
CA SER A 24 3.31 -1.59 -3.81
C SER A 24 3.48 -1.71 -2.29
N CYS A 25 2.39 -1.66 -1.51
CA CYS A 25 2.35 -1.69 -0.05
C CYS A 25 1.84 -3.02 0.52
N SER A 26 1.56 -3.99 -0.35
CA SER A 26 0.92 -5.26 -0.01
C SER A 26 1.71 -6.13 0.98
N ALA A 27 3.04 -5.98 1.09
CA ALA A 27 3.83 -6.71 2.08
C ALA A 27 3.49 -6.33 3.53
N LEU A 28 3.06 -5.08 3.75
CA LEU A 28 2.67 -4.58 5.07
C LEU A 28 1.25 -5.01 5.45
N LEU A 29 0.40 -5.32 4.47
CA LEU A 29 -0.97 -5.75 4.70
C LEU A 29 -1.06 -7.18 5.26
N ILE A 30 -0.15 -8.06 4.84
CA ILE A 30 -0.09 -9.45 5.30
C ILE A 30 0.06 -9.52 6.84
N PRO A 31 1.09 -8.91 7.48
CA PRO A 31 1.24 -8.95 8.94
C PRO A 31 0.09 -8.25 9.67
N LEU A 32 -0.48 -7.17 9.10
CA LEU A 32 -1.66 -6.51 9.65
C LEU A 32 -2.88 -7.44 9.70
N ASN A 33 -3.14 -8.19 8.63
CA ASN A 33 -4.25 -9.14 8.60
C ASN A 33 -4.01 -10.31 9.56
N VAL A 34 -2.77 -10.80 9.67
CA VAL A 34 -2.41 -11.81 10.67
C VAL A 34 -2.66 -11.29 12.09
N CYS A 35 -2.25 -10.06 12.40
CA CYS A 35 -2.51 -9.43 13.70
C CYS A 35 -4.02 -9.32 13.97
N ARG A 36 -4.79 -8.79 13.01
CA ARG A 36 -6.26 -8.67 13.12
C ARG A 36 -6.96 -10.00 13.39
N HIS A 37 -6.55 -11.08 12.72
CA HIS A 37 -7.11 -12.39 12.99
C HIS A 37 -6.75 -12.92 14.37
N LYS A 38 -5.51 -12.72 14.84
CA LYS A 38 -5.07 -13.15 16.17
C LYS A 38 -5.77 -12.39 17.30
N THR A 39 -6.00 -11.09 17.12
CA THR A 39 -6.58 -10.21 18.13
C THR A 39 -8.10 -10.07 18.02
N MET A 40 -8.73 -10.83 17.11
CA MET A 40 -10.18 -10.76 16.84
C MET A 40 -10.63 -9.34 16.45
N TYR A 41 -9.82 -8.65 15.63
CA TYR A 41 -10.10 -7.31 15.09
C TYR A 41 -10.30 -6.23 16.15
N LYS A 42 -9.64 -6.36 17.32
CA LYS A 42 -9.63 -5.30 18.31
C LYS A 42 -8.98 -4.03 17.75
N PRO A 43 -9.58 -2.85 17.94
CA PRO A 43 -9.08 -1.62 17.32
C PRO A 43 -7.76 -1.11 17.91
N TRP A 44 -7.41 -1.47 19.16
CA TRP A 44 -6.25 -0.92 19.88
C TRP A 44 -4.98 -1.80 19.86
N GLU A 45 -5.04 -3.08 19.47
CA GLU A 45 -3.88 -4.00 19.59
C GLU A 45 -2.95 -3.97 18.36
N CYS A 46 -3.45 -3.65 17.16
CA CYS A 46 -2.69 -3.66 15.90
C CYS A 46 -2.47 -2.26 15.30
N GLU A 47 -2.37 -1.23 16.16
CA GLU A 47 -2.24 0.18 15.76
C GLU A 47 -0.95 0.44 14.95
N HIS A 48 0.17 -0.16 15.35
CA HIS A 48 1.47 0.11 14.74
C HIS A 48 1.54 -0.41 13.30
N GLU A 49 1.13 -1.65 13.07
CA GLU A 49 1.05 -2.26 11.74
C GLU A 49 0.05 -1.51 10.85
N ARG A 50 -1.08 -1.08 11.43
CA ARG A 50 -2.09 -0.28 10.73
C ARG A 50 -1.50 1.04 10.25
N HIS A 51 -0.89 1.80 11.15
CA HIS A 51 -0.30 3.10 10.83
C HIS A 51 0.85 2.98 9.82
N THR A 52 1.66 1.92 9.91
CA THR A 52 2.73 1.67 8.95
C THR A 52 2.19 1.41 7.55
N TYR A 53 1.12 0.63 7.44
CA TYR A 53 0.42 0.39 6.18
C TYR A 53 -0.22 1.67 5.61
N GLU A 54 -0.91 2.44 6.46
CA GLU A 54 -1.54 3.72 6.08
C GLU A 54 -0.53 4.75 5.58
N LYS A 55 0.64 4.84 6.22
CA LYS A 55 1.73 5.71 5.77
C LYS A 55 2.21 5.31 4.36
N CYS A 56 2.40 4.02 4.11
CA CYS A 56 2.80 3.54 2.78
C CYS A 56 1.76 3.91 1.71
N GLN A 57 0.47 3.72 2.01
CA GLN A 57 -0.63 4.10 1.12
C GLN A 57 -0.67 5.60 0.84
N TYR A 58 -0.42 6.42 1.86
CA TYR A 58 -0.34 7.86 1.72
C TYR A 58 0.82 8.29 0.82
N ASP A 59 2.00 7.71 1.02
CA ASP A 59 3.17 8.00 0.20
C ASP A 59 2.94 7.60 -1.28
N ASP A 60 2.27 6.47 -1.53
CA ASP A 60 1.86 6.05 -2.86
C ASP A 60 0.84 7.01 -3.50
N TYR A 61 -0.15 7.46 -2.74
CA TYR A 61 -1.13 8.43 -3.20
C TYR A 61 -0.45 9.75 -3.61
N VAL A 62 0.45 10.26 -2.76
CA VAL A 62 1.22 11.48 -3.06
C VAL A 62 2.08 11.30 -4.32
N ARG A 63 2.69 10.12 -4.51
CA ARG A 63 3.43 9.80 -5.74
C ARG A 63 2.52 9.90 -6.97
N ARG A 64 1.35 9.27 -6.96
CA ARG A 64 0.38 9.31 -8.07
C ARG A 64 -0.12 10.72 -8.36
N MET A 65 -0.34 11.53 -7.32
CA MET A 65 -0.72 12.94 -7.48
C MET A 65 0.37 13.76 -8.19
N LYS A 66 1.64 13.53 -7.85
CA LYS A 66 2.78 14.18 -8.51
C LYS A 66 2.95 13.73 -9.96
N GLU A 67 2.69 12.46 -10.27
CA GLU A 67 2.69 11.97 -11.64
C GLU A 67 1.59 12.62 -12.47
N LEU A 68 0.37 12.72 -11.91
CA LEU A 68 -0.74 13.40 -12.56
C LEU A 68 -0.44 14.89 -12.81
N SER A 69 0.14 15.59 -11.84
CA SER A 69 0.49 17.01 -12.01
C SER A 69 1.53 17.20 -13.12
N LYS A 70 2.51 16.30 -13.23
CA LYS A 70 3.51 16.33 -14.31
C LYS A 70 2.88 16.10 -15.68
N GLN A 71 1.98 15.11 -15.79
CA GLN A 71 1.26 14.82 -17.04
C GLN A 71 0.40 16.01 -17.47
N LYS A 72 -0.26 16.69 -16.52
CA LYS A 72 -1.05 17.89 -16.79
C LYS A 72 -0.21 19.07 -17.27
N ALA A 73 0.98 19.27 -16.68
CA ALA A 73 1.90 20.32 -17.11
C ALA A 73 2.42 20.05 -18.53
N ALA A 74 2.90 18.82 -18.80
CA ALA A 74 3.35 18.43 -20.13
C ALA A 74 2.23 18.56 -21.19
N ALA A 75 1.00 18.13 -20.87
CA ALA A 75 -0.13 18.28 -21.78
C ALA A 75 -0.54 19.74 -22.04
N ALA A 76 -0.24 20.67 -21.12
CA ALA A 76 -0.46 22.09 -21.32
C ALA A 76 0.64 22.71 -22.21
N GLU A 77 1.89 22.30 -22.01
CA GLU A 77 3.02 22.68 -22.87
C GLU A 77 2.85 22.15 -24.31
N ASP A 78 2.39 20.90 -24.47
CA ASP A 78 2.12 20.30 -25.78
C ASP A 78 0.92 20.93 -26.52
N ALA A 79 0.04 21.63 -25.80
CA ALA A 79 -1.13 22.30 -26.35
C ALA A 79 -0.86 23.76 -26.77
N GLU A 80 0.30 24.31 -26.38
CA GLU A 80 0.79 25.63 -26.80
C GLU A 80 1.67 25.52 -28.07
#